data_AF-A0A3A4RKZ9-F1
#
_entry.id   AF-A0A3A4RKZ9-F1
#
_cell.length_a   1.000
_cell.length_b   1.000
_cell.length_c   1.000
_cell.angle_alpha   90.00
_cell.angle_beta   90.00
_cell.angle_gamma   90.00
#
_symmetry.space_group_name_H-M   'P 1'
#
loop_
_entity.id
_entity.type
_entity.pdbx_description
1 polymer ?
#
loop_
_entity_poly.entity_id
_entity_poly.type
_entity_poly.pdbx_seq_one_letter_code
_entity_poly.pdbx_strand_id
1 'polypeptide(L)'
;MPPKEPTVSRQNIGEVEIPYLLYENPGPTIVMTHATGFQPWQWHPIARKLSDTYRIVAPYFCTHREPDQTQKSISWLKLSEDLALFCAHLNIENPYLVGHSMGATLATIATAKFGIKTQKMVLVEPIFLPREFYNVRIGIEEHPLASKSIKRRNSWENQKDAETYLRSKKMFQQWDDEAIQLYIEHGMIQNADRCLQLSCPPENEAGLFVGGGEFDPWPILQDISCPALVVEGETSENKSFIDLKKAAACFRNGQYREIKGTGHLIPMEKPKELYETIRSFLGSAEASSSGGTIQR
;
A
#
# COMPACT_ATOMS: atom_id res chain seq x y z
N MET A 1 6.68 -28.53 0.74
CA MET A 1 7.77 -27.56 0.95
C MET A 1 7.31 -26.56 1.99
N PRO A 2 8.19 -26.03 2.85
CA PRO A 2 7.80 -24.96 3.76
C PRO A 2 7.30 -23.74 2.97
N PRO A 3 6.40 -22.91 3.54
CA PRO A 3 5.98 -21.66 2.89
C PRO A 3 7.21 -20.78 2.59
N LYS A 4 7.19 -20.11 1.43
CA LYS A 4 8.30 -19.27 0.97
C LYS A 4 8.33 -17.98 1.79
N GLU A 5 9.43 -17.76 2.49
CA GLU A 5 9.68 -16.56 3.29
C GLU A 5 10.47 -15.52 2.49
N PRO A 6 10.23 -14.21 2.69
CA PRO A 6 11.04 -13.16 2.09
C PRO A 6 12.38 -13.00 2.81
N THR A 7 13.35 -12.41 2.10
CA THR A 7 14.49 -11.78 2.75
C THR A 7 14.22 -10.29 2.99
N VAL A 8 14.83 -9.72 4.03
CA VAL A 8 14.83 -8.27 4.26
C VAL A 8 16.10 -7.70 3.62
N SER A 9 15.92 -6.79 2.66
CA SER A 9 17.00 -6.09 1.99
C SER A 9 16.85 -4.57 2.15
N ARG A 10 17.83 -3.80 1.70
CA ARG A 10 17.83 -2.33 1.79
C ARG A 10 18.33 -1.73 0.48
N GLN A 11 17.70 -0.63 0.05
CA GLN A 11 18.11 0.11 -1.13
C GLN A 11 18.32 1.58 -0.76
N ASN A 12 19.53 2.08 -0.99
CA ASN A 12 19.83 3.50 -0.90
C ASN A 12 19.34 4.20 -2.18
N ILE A 13 18.56 5.27 -2.04
CA ILE A 13 18.01 6.07 -3.15
C ILE A 13 18.61 7.49 -3.23
N GLY A 14 19.78 7.69 -2.60
CA GLY A 14 20.49 8.95 -2.48
C GLY A 14 20.33 9.55 -1.07
N GLU A 15 19.18 10.15 -0.79
CA GLU A 15 18.93 10.85 0.48
C GLU A 15 18.65 9.92 1.66
N VAL A 16 17.99 8.79 1.38
CA VAL A 16 17.48 7.86 2.39
C VAL A 16 17.70 6.42 1.93
N GLU A 17 17.64 5.51 2.90
CA GLU A 17 17.69 4.07 2.66
C GLU A 17 16.31 3.47 2.94
N ILE A 18 15.81 2.66 2.01
CA ILE A 18 14.50 2.04 2.07
C ILE A 18 14.67 0.53 2.29
N PRO A 19 14.33 0.00 3.48
CA PRO A 19 14.19 -1.43 3.67
C PRO A 19 13.04 -1.98 2.82
N TYR A 20 13.14 -3.24 2.41
CA TYR A 20 12.07 -3.92 1.67
C TYR A 20 12.10 -5.43 1.88
N LEU A 21 10.94 -6.06 1.73
CA LEU A 21 10.81 -7.51 1.60
C LEU A 21 11.06 -7.93 0.16
N LEU A 22 11.83 -9.00 -0.01
CA LEU A 22 12.16 -9.57 -1.31
C LEU A 22 11.78 -11.04 -1.34
N TYR A 23 10.89 -11.39 -2.28
CA TYR A 23 10.67 -12.77 -2.69
C TYR A 23 11.30 -12.95 -4.06
N GLU A 24 12.47 -13.55 -4.09
CA GLU A 24 13.25 -13.69 -5.32
C GLU A 24 12.59 -14.68 -6.29
N ASN A 25 12.56 -14.30 -7.57
CA ASN A 25 12.03 -15.10 -8.68
C ASN A 25 12.55 -14.48 -9.99
N PRO A 26 12.94 -15.25 -11.02
CA PRO A 26 13.36 -14.69 -12.30
C PRO A 26 12.20 -14.12 -13.16
N GLY A 27 10.95 -14.28 -12.73
CA GLY A 27 9.77 -13.77 -13.42
C GLY A 27 9.57 -12.26 -13.29
N PRO A 28 8.46 -11.73 -13.85
CA PRO A 28 8.15 -10.29 -13.79
C PRO A 28 8.06 -9.77 -12.36
N THR A 29 8.41 -8.50 -12.14
CA THR A 29 8.38 -7.88 -10.80
C THR A 29 7.02 -7.28 -10.47
N ILE A 30 6.50 -7.61 -9.29
CA ILE A 30 5.42 -6.89 -8.61
C ILE A 30 6.02 -6.05 -7.49
N VAL A 31 5.74 -4.75 -7.49
CA VAL A 31 6.04 -3.86 -6.35
C VAL A 31 4.77 -3.67 -5.52
N MET A 32 4.83 -4.02 -4.24
CA MET A 32 3.69 -3.98 -3.31
C MET A 32 3.86 -2.89 -2.25
N THR A 33 2.96 -1.91 -2.21
CA THR A 33 3.01 -0.77 -1.29
C THR A 33 1.89 -0.84 -0.26
N HIS A 34 2.24 -0.70 1.02
CA HIS A 34 1.30 -0.85 2.14
C HIS A 34 0.52 0.45 2.45
N ALA A 35 -0.53 0.32 3.26
CA ALA A 35 -1.32 1.44 3.77
C ALA A 35 -0.59 2.25 4.86
N THR A 36 -1.08 3.46 5.13
CA THR A 36 -0.63 4.34 6.23
C THR A 36 -0.60 3.59 7.56
N GLY A 37 0.46 3.77 8.35
CA GLY A 37 0.56 3.14 9.68
C GLY A 37 0.96 1.67 9.69
N PHE A 38 1.06 1.02 8.52
CA PHE A 38 1.39 -0.39 8.37
C PHE A 38 2.78 -0.62 7.77
N GLN A 39 3.04 -1.88 7.39
CA GLN A 39 4.32 -2.36 6.91
C GLN A 39 4.11 -3.50 5.87
N PRO A 40 5.11 -3.82 5.03
CA PRO A 40 4.93 -4.71 3.86
C PRO A 40 4.62 -6.19 4.15
N TRP A 41 4.89 -6.73 5.35
CA TRP A 41 4.47 -8.08 5.74
C TRP A 41 2.96 -8.27 5.77
N GLN A 42 2.17 -7.20 5.83
CA GLN A 42 0.72 -7.34 5.66
C GLN A 42 0.34 -7.86 4.26
N TRP A 43 1.26 -7.80 3.30
CA TRP A 43 1.12 -8.47 2.01
C TRP A 43 1.54 -9.94 2.04
N HIS A 44 2.24 -10.44 3.06
CA HIS A 44 2.84 -11.78 3.09
C HIS A 44 1.86 -12.91 2.69
N PRO A 45 0.60 -12.96 3.20
CA PRO A 45 -0.34 -14.03 2.82
C PRO A 45 -0.64 -14.10 1.31
N ILE A 46 -0.53 -12.96 0.61
CA ILE A 46 -0.76 -12.80 -0.83
C ILE A 46 0.57 -12.94 -1.58
N ALA A 47 1.60 -12.23 -1.14
CA ALA A 47 2.92 -12.17 -1.75
C ALA A 47 3.56 -13.56 -1.87
N ARG A 48 3.50 -14.37 -0.80
CA ARG A 48 4.09 -15.72 -0.82
C ARG A 48 3.50 -16.62 -1.90
N LYS A 49 2.19 -16.48 -2.19
CA LYS A 49 1.50 -17.25 -3.23
C LYS A 49 1.84 -16.73 -4.64
N LEU A 50 1.90 -15.41 -4.81
CA LEU A 50 2.29 -14.82 -6.10
C LEU A 50 3.79 -15.04 -6.41
N SER A 51 4.61 -15.26 -5.39
CA SER A 51 6.06 -15.40 -5.53
C SER A 51 6.54 -16.68 -6.23
N ASP A 52 5.62 -17.59 -6.55
CA ASP A 52 5.88 -18.76 -7.40
C ASP A 52 6.10 -18.35 -8.87
N THR A 53 5.43 -17.26 -9.31
CA THR A 53 5.47 -16.76 -10.69
C THR A 53 6.20 -15.42 -10.80
N TYR A 54 6.11 -14.59 -9.77
CA TYR A 54 6.57 -13.21 -9.82
C TYR A 54 7.71 -12.97 -8.84
N ARG A 55 8.61 -12.04 -9.19
CA ARG A 55 9.50 -11.41 -8.21
C ARG A 55 8.67 -10.42 -7.41
N ILE A 56 8.68 -10.50 -6.07
CA ILE A 56 7.92 -9.56 -5.24
C ILE A 56 8.88 -8.66 -4.48
N VAL A 57 8.66 -7.35 -4.59
CA VAL A 57 9.40 -6.32 -3.87
C VAL A 57 8.41 -5.47 -3.08
N ALA A 58 8.52 -5.45 -1.76
CA ALA A 58 7.57 -4.71 -0.91
C ALA A 58 8.32 -3.77 0.05
N PRO A 59 8.46 -2.47 -0.28
CA PRO A 59 9.22 -1.53 0.52
C PRO A 59 8.48 -1.04 1.77
N TYR A 60 9.26 -0.63 2.77
CA TYR A 60 8.77 0.02 4.00
C TYR A 60 8.71 1.54 3.79
N PHE A 61 7.50 2.10 3.85
CA PHE A 61 7.21 3.50 3.52
C PHE A 61 6.71 4.35 4.70
N CYS A 62 6.80 3.85 5.94
CA CYS A 62 6.44 4.64 7.11
C CYS A 62 7.63 5.39 7.74
N THR A 63 8.80 4.77 7.82
CA THR A 63 9.91 5.25 8.66
C THR A 63 11.16 5.68 7.90
N HIS A 64 11.18 5.58 6.57
CA HIS A 64 12.33 6.01 5.78
C HIS A 64 12.42 7.53 5.64
N ARG A 65 11.37 8.26 6.06
CA ARG A 65 11.36 9.72 6.19
C ARG A 65 10.72 10.14 7.51
N GLU A 66 11.23 11.25 8.04
CA GLU A 66 10.69 11.93 9.20
C GLU A 66 9.67 13.01 8.78
N PRO A 67 8.64 13.29 9.59
CA PRO A 67 7.76 14.43 9.37
C PRO A 67 8.53 15.74 9.32
N ASP A 68 8.16 16.64 8.42
CA ASP A 68 8.79 17.95 8.31
C ASP A 68 8.60 18.78 9.60
N GLN A 69 9.52 19.70 9.89
CA GLN A 69 9.47 20.44 11.14
C GLN A 69 8.30 21.43 11.24
N THR A 70 7.77 21.89 10.11
CA THR A 70 6.81 22.99 10.02
C THR A 70 5.37 22.52 10.01
N GLN A 71 5.01 21.58 9.13
CA GLN A 71 3.65 21.05 9.01
C GLN A 71 3.49 19.73 9.76
N LYS A 72 4.59 19.14 10.24
CA LYS A 72 4.60 17.79 10.83
C LYS A 72 4.00 16.78 9.85
N SER A 73 4.23 16.98 8.55
CA SER A 73 3.69 16.15 7.47
C SER A 73 4.78 15.34 6.78
N ILE A 74 4.37 14.24 6.14
CA ILE A 74 5.21 13.47 5.24
C ILE A 74 4.54 13.47 3.87
N SER A 75 5.07 14.26 2.95
CA SER A 75 4.46 14.51 1.64
C SER A 75 4.32 13.25 0.79
N TRP A 76 3.09 12.92 0.39
CA TRP A 76 2.85 11.76 -0.48
C TRP A 76 3.46 11.95 -1.88
N LEU A 77 3.57 13.20 -2.36
CA LEU A 77 4.28 13.48 -3.62
C LEU A 77 5.76 13.10 -3.50
N LYS A 78 6.41 13.42 -2.37
CA LYS A 78 7.81 13.03 -2.12
C LYS A 78 7.96 11.52 -1.98
N LEU A 79 7.03 10.85 -1.29
CA LEU A 79 7.04 9.39 -1.19
C LEU A 79 6.86 8.71 -2.56
N SER A 80 6.05 9.29 -3.45
CA SER A 80 5.93 8.78 -4.82
C SER A 80 7.20 8.96 -5.64
N GLU A 81 7.95 10.06 -5.42
CA GLU A 81 9.28 10.23 -6.01
C GLU A 81 10.25 9.16 -5.47
N ASP A 82 10.26 8.93 -4.16
CA ASP A 82 11.08 7.89 -3.53
C ASP A 82 10.78 6.50 -4.10
N LEU A 83 9.50 6.18 -4.34
CA LEU A 83 9.10 4.91 -4.94
C LEU A 83 9.65 4.76 -6.37
N ALA A 84 9.66 5.84 -7.16
CA ALA A 84 10.24 5.83 -8.50
C ALA A 84 11.76 5.68 -8.46
N LEU A 85 12.44 6.41 -7.57
CA LEU A 85 13.88 6.28 -7.35
C LEU A 85 14.26 4.88 -6.86
N PHE A 86 13.46 4.30 -5.95
CA PHE A 86 13.63 2.95 -5.45
C PHE A 86 13.56 1.92 -6.57
N CYS A 87 12.54 1.99 -7.43
CA CYS A 87 12.43 1.13 -8.61
C CYS A 87 13.63 1.32 -9.55
N ALA A 88 14.04 2.56 -9.81
CA ALA A 88 15.17 2.85 -10.70
C ALA A 88 16.50 2.27 -10.17
N HIS A 89 16.81 2.46 -8.88
CA HIS A 89 18.06 1.96 -8.29
C HIS A 89 18.11 0.44 -8.19
N LEU A 90 16.95 -0.23 -8.11
CA LEU A 90 16.85 -1.70 -8.18
C LEU A 90 16.81 -2.24 -9.62
N ASN A 91 16.93 -1.37 -10.64
CA ASN A 91 16.76 -1.73 -12.06
C ASN A 91 15.43 -2.45 -12.34
N ILE A 92 14.35 -2.03 -11.66
CA ILE A 92 13.01 -2.57 -11.86
C ILE A 92 12.39 -1.86 -13.06
N GLU A 93 12.49 -2.51 -14.21
CA GLU A 93 11.89 -2.03 -15.46
C GLU A 93 10.51 -2.66 -15.67
N ASN A 94 9.53 -1.82 -15.96
CA ASN A 94 8.16 -2.21 -16.24
C ASN A 94 7.48 -3.09 -15.16
N PRO A 95 7.39 -2.65 -13.89
CA PRO A 95 6.75 -3.45 -12.84
C PRO A 95 5.23 -3.55 -13.01
N TYR A 96 4.65 -4.58 -12.41
CA TYR A 96 3.27 -4.49 -11.93
C TYR A 96 3.26 -3.76 -10.59
N LEU A 97 2.31 -2.84 -10.39
CA LEU A 97 2.16 -2.14 -9.11
C LEU A 97 0.90 -2.61 -8.40
N VAL A 98 1.04 -2.97 -7.13
CA VAL A 98 -0.08 -3.29 -6.24
C VAL A 98 0.06 -2.40 -5.02
N GLY A 99 -0.98 -1.65 -4.69
CA GLY A 99 -0.95 -0.75 -3.53
C GLY A 99 -2.24 -0.81 -2.74
N HIS A 100 -2.14 -0.54 -1.44
CA HIS A 100 -3.28 -0.42 -0.53
C HIS A 100 -3.33 0.97 0.08
N SER A 101 -4.51 1.61 0.07
CA SER A 101 -4.74 2.92 0.69
C SER A 101 -3.73 3.96 0.21
N MET A 102 -2.94 4.55 1.10
CA MET A 102 -1.78 5.38 0.77
C MET A 102 -0.91 4.76 -0.33
N GLY A 103 -0.48 3.51 -0.20
CA GLY A 103 0.38 2.86 -1.18
C GLY A 103 -0.22 2.84 -2.59
N ALA A 104 -1.53 2.67 -2.71
CA ALA A 104 -2.24 2.72 -3.98
C ALA A 104 -2.17 4.12 -4.61
N THR A 105 -2.38 5.17 -3.81
CA THR A 105 -2.22 6.56 -4.24
C THR A 105 -0.77 6.86 -4.61
N LEU A 106 0.20 6.39 -3.82
CA LEU A 106 1.62 6.58 -4.09
C LEU A 106 2.04 5.95 -5.43
N ALA A 107 1.59 4.73 -5.71
CA ALA A 107 1.85 4.02 -6.97
C ALA A 107 1.27 4.75 -8.19
N THR A 108 0.08 5.34 -8.03
CA THR A 108 -0.58 6.14 -9.05
C THR A 108 0.23 7.40 -9.38
N ILE A 109 0.56 8.19 -8.35
CA ILE A 109 1.35 9.43 -8.50
C ILE A 109 2.74 9.09 -9.07
N ALA A 110 3.40 8.04 -8.59
CA ALA A 110 4.72 7.62 -9.06
C ALA A 110 4.72 7.24 -10.55
N THR A 111 3.70 6.53 -11.00
CA THR A 111 3.53 6.17 -12.42
C THR A 111 3.32 7.42 -13.29
N ALA A 112 2.42 8.32 -12.89
CA ALA A 112 2.06 9.47 -13.72
C ALA A 112 3.07 10.64 -13.67
N LYS A 113 3.73 10.89 -12.54
CA LYS A 113 4.61 12.06 -12.35
C LYS A 113 6.09 11.73 -12.44
N PHE A 114 6.49 10.52 -12.03
CA PHE A 114 7.89 10.15 -11.83
C PHE A 114 8.35 9.00 -12.74
N GLY A 115 7.54 8.63 -13.74
CA GLY A 115 8.01 7.88 -14.90
C GLY A 115 8.16 6.37 -14.71
N ILE A 116 7.54 5.78 -13.67
CA ILE A 116 7.46 4.31 -13.59
C ILE A 116 6.61 3.79 -14.76
N LYS A 117 7.22 3.02 -15.66
CA LYS A 117 6.53 2.42 -16.82
C LYS A 117 5.70 1.19 -16.43
N THR A 118 4.65 1.38 -15.65
CA THR A 118 3.86 0.29 -15.07
C THR A 118 3.16 -0.59 -16.13
N GLN A 119 3.23 -1.92 -15.98
CA GLN A 119 2.53 -2.88 -16.87
C GLN A 119 1.03 -2.95 -16.59
N LYS A 120 0.67 -3.15 -15.32
CA LYS A 120 -0.70 -3.08 -14.80
C LYS A 120 -0.67 -2.62 -13.35
N MET A 121 -1.75 -2.01 -12.90
CA MET A 121 -1.89 -1.48 -11.55
C MET A 121 -3.10 -2.08 -10.84
N VAL A 122 -2.94 -2.55 -9.61
CA VAL A 122 -4.05 -2.92 -8.72
C VAL A 122 -4.05 -1.96 -7.52
N LEU A 123 -5.10 -1.17 -7.42
CA LEU A 123 -5.30 -0.11 -6.45
C LEU A 123 -6.37 -0.56 -5.45
N VAL A 124 -5.94 -1.05 -4.31
CA VAL A 124 -6.82 -1.52 -3.25
C VAL A 124 -7.16 -0.34 -2.35
N GLU A 125 -8.42 0.08 -2.35
CA GLU A 125 -8.92 1.16 -1.52
C GLU A 125 -8.09 2.47 -1.62
N PRO A 126 -7.72 2.95 -2.83
CA PRO A 126 -6.87 4.12 -2.95
C PRO A 126 -7.51 5.36 -2.30
N ILE A 127 -6.68 6.18 -1.67
CA ILE A 127 -7.15 7.43 -1.06
C ILE A 127 -7.11 8.53 -2.12
N PHE A 128 -8.25 8.71 -2.79
CA PHE A 128 -8.53 9.82 -3.69
C PHE A 128 -9.64 10.70 -3.09
N LEU A 129 -9.26 11.53 -2.11
CA LEU A 129 -10.16 12.47 -1.43
C LEU A 129 -10.92 13.38 -2.44
N PRO A 130 -12.11 13.87 -2.09
CA PRO A 130 -12.74 14.98 -2.81
C PRO A 130 -11.78 16.16 -2.99
N ARG A 131 -11.87 16.83 -4.15
CA ARG A 131 -10.85 17.79 -4.59
C ARG A 131 -10.70 18.98 -3.64
N GLU A 132 -11.78 19.35 -2.97
CA GLU A 132 -11.85 20.41 -1.96
C GLU A 132 -11.00 20.14 -0.71
N PHE A 133 -10.57 18.90 -0.47
CA PHE A 133 -9.70 18.55 0.67
C PHE A 133 -8.21 18.64 0.33
N TYR A 134 -7.84 18.84 -0.94
CA TYR A 134 -6.43 19.02 -1.31
C TYR A 134 -5.99 20.47 -1.29
N ASN A 135 -4.69 20.69 -1.08
CA ASN A 135 -4.07 22.00 -0.93
C ASN A 135 -4.64 22.81 0.26
N VAL A 136 -5.36 22.15 1.16
CA VAL A 136 -5.81 22.72 2.43
C VAL A 136 -4.76 22.36 3.47
N ARG A 137 -4.20 23.37 4.12
CA ARG A 137 -3.25 23.17 5.22
C ARG A 137 -4.04 22.96 6.50
N ILE A 138 -4.11 21.70 6.95
CA ILE A 138 -4.64 21.32 8.26
C ILE A 138 -3.51 20.73 9.09
N GLY A 139 -3.39 21.16 10.34
CA GLY A 139 -2.42 20.58 11.27
C GLY A 139 -2.87 19.21 11.81
N ILE A 140 -2.00 18.54 12.56
CA ILE A 140 -2.29 17.25 13.20
C ILE A 140 -3.59 17.28 14.02
N GLU A 141 -3.81 18.31 14.84
CA GLU A 141 -4.97 18.39 15.73
C GLU A 141 -6.30 18.59 14.99
N GLU A 142 -6.28 19.24 13.82
CA GLU A 142 -7.47 19.48 13.00
C GLU A 142 -7.78 18.30 12.07
N HIS A 143 -6.78 17.51 11.72
CA HIS A 143 -6.94 16.38 10.82
C HIS A 143 -7.63 15.20 11.56
N PRO A 144 -8.73 14.63 11.02
CA PRO A 144 -9.58 13.66 11.73
C PRO A 144 -8.88 12.32 12.04
N LEU A 145 -7.94 11.91 11.19
CA LEU A 145 -7.12 10.71 11.40
C LEU A 145 -5.81 11.00 12.15
N ALA A 146 -5.05 12.03 11.75
CA ALA A 146 -3.79 12.39 12.41
C ALA A 146 -3.94 12.71 13.91
N SER A 147 -4.98 13.45 14.30
CA SER A 147 -5.26 13.79 15.71
C SER A 147 -5.51 12.56 16.59
N LYS A 148 -5.96 11.45 15.99
CA LYS A 148 -6.15 10.16 16.67
C LYS A 148 -4.90 9.33 16.63
N SER A 149 -4.20 9.28 15.49
CA SER A 149 -2.98 8.47 15.35
C SER A 149 -1.89 8.96 16.28
N ILE A 150 -1.69 10.28 16.44
CA ILE A 150 -0.68 10.83 17.35
C ILE A 150 -0.92 10.44 18.84
N LYS A 151 -2.15 10.10 19.20
CA LYS A 151 -2.57 9.72 20.57
C LYS A 151 -2.73 8.20 20.71
N ARG A 152 -2.44 7.42 19.67
CA ARG A 152 -2.67 5.98 19.69
C ARG A 152 -1.72 5.29 20.65
N ARG A 153 -2.15 4.14 21.18
CA ARG A 153 -1.27 3.29 21.99
C ARG A 153 -0.09 2.83 21.14
N ASN A 154 1.11 3.01 21.69
CA ASN A 154 2.37 2.70 21.02
C ASN A 154 3.26 1.73 21.83
N SER A 155 2.78 1.16 22.93
CA SER A 155 3.59 0.22 23.71
C SER A 155 2.77 -0.89 24.38
N TRP A 156 3.41 -2.04 24.51
CA TRP A 156 2.88 -3.25 25.15
C TRP A 156 3.99 -3.99 25.88
N GLU A 157 3.66 -4.70 26.94
CA GLU A 157 4.67 -5.43 27.73
C GLU A 157 5.30 -6.57 26.92
N ASN A 158 4.50 -7.25 26.08
CA ASN A 158 4.90 -8.40 25.28
C ASN A 158 3.87 -8.67 24.17
N GLN A 159 4.14 -9.66 23.33
CA GLN A 159 3.27 -10.03 22.20
C GLN A 159 1.85 -10.43 22.64
N LYS A 160 1.69 -11.06 23.80
CA LYS A 160 0.38 -11.51 24.31
C LYS A 160 -0.49 -10.32 24.76
N ASP A 161 0.11 -9.32 25.42
CA ASP A 161 -0.57 -8.06 25.76
C ASP A 161 -0.98 -7.31 24.49
N ALA A 162 -0.09 -7.24 23.49
CA ALA A 162 -0.40 -6.67 22.18
C ALA A 162 -1.58 -7.39 21.50
N GLU A 163 -1.56 -8.72 21.43
CA GLU A 163 -2.64 -9.50 20.84
C GLU A 163 -3.98 -9.27 21.56
N THR A 164 -3.97 -9.31 22.89
CA THR A 164 -5.17 -9.08 23.70
C THR A 164 -5.75 -7.70 23.43
N TYR A 165 -4.90 -6.67 23.38
CA TYR A 165 -5.31 -5.32 23.03
C TYR A 165 -5.91 -5.23 21.63
N LEU A 166 -5.23 -5.77 20.60
CA LEU A 166 -5.69 -5.71 19.22
C LEU A 166 -7.05 -6.40 19.05
N ARG A 167 -7.20 -7.63 19.58
CA ARG A 167 -8.46 -8.38 19.52
C ARG A 167 -9.61 -7.71 20.27
N SER A 168 -9.31 -6.84 21.24
CA SER A 168 -10.32 -6.04 21.95
C SER A 168 -10.89 -4.89 21.10
N LYS A 169 -10.29 -4.55 19.96
CA LYS A 169 -10.64 -3.37 19.16
C LYS A 169 -11.43 -3.77 17.92
N LYS A 170 -12.55 -3.10 17.70
CA LYS A 170 -13.45 -3.33 16.56
C LYS A 170 -12.75 -3.34 15.19
N MET A 171 -11.77 -2.45 15.00
CA MET A 171 -10.97 -2.35 13.76
C MET A 171 -10.28 -3.65 13.36
N PHE A 172 -9.84 -4.45 14.34
CA PHE A 172 -9.06 -5.67 14.11
C PHE A 172 -9.92 -6.95 14.18
N GLN A 173 -11.21 -6.84 14.53
CA GLN A 173 -12.08 -8.02 14.71
C GLN A 173 -12.32 -8.80 13.43
N GLN A 174 -12.24 -8.14 12.27
CA GLN A 174 -12.44 -8.76 10.96
C GLN A 174 -11.14 -9.20 10.30
N TRP A 175 -9.98 -8.96 10.93
CA TRP A 175 -8.70 -9.35 10.38
C TRP A 175 -8.53 -10.86 10.45
N ASP A 176 -7.90 -11.42 9.42
CA ASP A 176 -7.41 -12.78 9.42
C ASP A 176 -6.38 -12.97 10.55
N ASP A 177 -6.42 -14.15 11.20
CA ASP A 177 -5.54 -14.45 12.33
C ASP A 177 -4.05 -14.35 11.94
N GLU A 178 -3.68 -14.73 10.72
CA GLU A 178 -2.31 -14.60 10.24
C GLU A 178 -1.90 -13.13 10.09
N ALA A 179 -2.80 -12.26 9.61
CA ALA A 179 -2.53 -10.83 9.48
C ALA A 179 -2.28 -10.17 10.86
N ILE A 180 -3.05 -10.57 11.89
CA ILE A 180 -2.82 -10.13 13.27
C ILE A 180 -1.44 -10.57 13.75
N GLN A 181 -1.07 -11.83 13.56
CA GLN A 181 0.23 -12.34 14.00
C GLN A 181 1.40 -11.64 13.28
N LEU A 182 1.30 -11.47 11.97
CA LEU A 182 2.29 -10.72 11.18
C LEU A 182 2.41 -9.26 11.63
N TYR A 183 1.30 -8.65 12.08
CA TYR A 183 1.34 -7.28 12.61
C TYR A 183 2.03 -7.22 13.97
N ILE A 184 1.82 -8.20 14.84
CA ILE A 184 2.51 -8.27 16.14
C ILE A 184 4.01 -8.57 15.94
N GLU A 185 4.34 -9.52 15.07
CA GLU A 185 5.72 -9.98 14.88
C GLU A 185 6.60 -8.97 14.14
N HIS A 186 6.04 -8.30 13.11
CA HIS A 186 6.83 -7.42 12.24
C HIS A 186 6.36 -5.96 12.22
N GLY A 187 5.16 -5.68 12.73
CA GLY A 187 4.65 -4.33 12.94
C GLY A 187 5.05 -3.74 14.29
N MET A 188 5.78 -4.50 15.11
CA MET A 188 6.27 -4.05 16.42
C MET A 188 7.76 -4.38 16.58
N ILE A 189 8.48 -3.52 17.30
CA ILE A 189 9.89 -3.68 17.62
C ILE A 189 10.09 -3.63 19.13
N GLN A 190 11.09 -4.32 19.65
CA GLN A 190 11.47 -4.19 21.05
C GLN A 190 12.13 -2.83 21.29
N ASN A 191 11.70 -2.12 22.32
CA ASN A 191 12.32 -0.90 22.81
C ASN A 191 13.43 -1.21 23.84
N ALA A 192 14.10 -0.16 24.33
CA ALA A 192 15.19 -0.29 25.30
C ALA A 192 14.77 -0.99 26.61
N ASP A 193 13.50 -0.84 27.01
CA ASP A 193 12.92 -1.45 28.21
C ASP A 193 12.40 -2.88 27.98
N ARG A 194 12.68 -3.47 26.80
CA ARG A 194 12.19 -4.78 26.33
C ARG A 194 10.67 -4.87 26.16
N CYS A 195 9.97 -3.75 26.20
CA CYS A 195 8.57 -3.64 25.78
C CYS A 195 8.49 -3.63 24.24
N LEU A 196 7.35 -4.03 23.70
CA LEU A 196 7.05 -3.85 22.28
C LEU A 196 6.54 -2.44 22.03
N GLN A 197 6.96 -1.83 20.92
CA GLN A 197 6.41 -0.58 20.39
C GLN A 197 6.12 -0.70 18.89
N LEU A 198 5.27 0.15 18.32
CA LEU A 198 5.01 0.09 16.88
C LEU A 198 6.28 0.39 16.09
N SER A 199 6.49 -0.36 15.01
CA SER A 199 7.59 -0.09 14.07
C SER A 199 7.35 1.17 13.24
N CYS A 200 6.08 1.59 13.10
CA CYS A 200 5.67 2.87 12.54
C CYS A 200 5.24 3.79 13.70
N PRO A 201 6.06 4.78 14.09
CA PRO A 201 5.75 5.66 15.21
C PRO A 201 4.46 6.46 14.97
N PRO A 202 3.69 6.79 16.03
CA PRO A 202 2.51 7.64 15.96
C PRO A 202 2.74 8.97 15.23
N GLU A 203 3.92 9.56 15.38
CA GLU A 203 4.35 10.81 14.74
C GLU A 203 4.42 10.65 13.21
N ASN A 204 5.05 9.57 12.74
CA ASN A 204 5.14 9.28 11.31
C ASN A 204 3.77 8.97 10.74
N GLU A 205 2.96 8.15 11.42
CA GLU A 205 1.60 7.86 10.97
C GLU A 205 0.74 9.13 10.88
N ALA A 206 0.82 10.02 11.88
CA ALA A 206 0.13 11.31 11.86
C ALA A 206 0.61 12.18 10.70
N GLY A 207 1.93 12.27 10.48
CA GLY A 207 2.49 13.05 9.38
C GLY A 207 2.12 12.52 8.01
N LEU A 208 2.03 11.20 7.83
CA LEU A 208 1.53 10.58 6.61
C LEU A 208 0.06 10.94 6.35
N PHE A 209 -0.79 11.00 7.37
CA PHE A 209 -2.18 11.44 7.19
C PHE A 209 -2.25 12.90 6.75
N VAL A 210 -1.51 13.80 7.40
CA VAL A 210 -1.45 15.22 7.01
C VAL A 210 -0.94 15.37 5.56
N GLY A 211 0.12 14.66 5.21
CA GLY A 211 0.73 14.74 3.88
C GLY A 211 -0.13 14.22 2.73
N GLY A 212 -1.19 13.45 3.02
CA GLY A 212 -2.15 12.99 2.02
C GLY A 212 -2.99 14.10 1.39
N GLY A 213 -3.12 15.25 2.06
CA GLY A 213 -3.86 16.42 1.55
C GLY A 213 -3.03 17.38 0.68
N GLU A 214 -1.73 17.17 0.53
CA GLU A 214 -0.83 18.14 -0.09
C GLU A 214 -0.87 18.17 -1.63
N PHE A 215 -1.28 17.08 -2.26
CA PHE A 215 -1.25 16.92 -3.71
C PHE A 215 -2.55 16.32 -4.23
N ASP A 216 -3.23 17.02 -5.14
CA ASP A 216 -4.44 16.54 -5.83
C ASP A 216 -4.08 15.57 -6.98
N PRO A 217 -4.36 14.25 -6.86
CA PRO A 217 -4.04 13.28 -7.91
C PRO A 217 -5.11 13.20 -9.01
N TRP A 218 -6.28 13.84 -8.86
CA TRP A 218 -7.36 13.71 -9.84
C TRP A 218 -6.97 14.10 -11.28
N PRO A 219 -6.22 15.21 -11.50
CA PRO A 219 -5.84 15.62 -12.85
C PRO A 219 -4.94 14.62 -13.58
N ILE A 220 -4.19 13.79 -12.84
CA ILE A 220 -3.20 12.87 -13.40
C ILE A 220 -3.71 11.43 -13.58
N LEU A 221 -4.93 11.11 -13.11
CA LEU A 221 -5.48 9.75 -13.28
C LEU A 221 -5.61 9.35 -14.76
N GLN A 222 -5.95 10.32 -15.62
CA GLN A 222 -6.07 10.13 -17.08
C GLN A 222 -4.73 9.92 -17.80
N ASP A 223 -3.62 10.26 -17.15
CA ASP A 223 -2.27 10.11 -17.70
C ASP A 223 -1.76 8.67 -17.56
N ILE A 224 -2.43 7.86 -16.73
CA ILE A 224 -2.13 6.44 -16.57
C ILE A 224 -2.64 5.66 -17.79
N SER A 225 -1.70 5.17 -18.59
CA SER A 225 -1.98 4.43 -19.82
C SER A 225 -2.12 2.92 -19.60
N CYS A 226 -1.53 2.36 -18.55
CA CYS A 226 -1.62 0.93 -18.25
C CYS A 226 -3.03 0.54 -17.74
N PRO A 227 -3.45 -0.73 -17.90
CA PRO A 227 -4.65 -1.24 -17.23
C PRO A 227 -4.57 -1.02 -15.71
N ALA A 228 -5.62 -0.44 -15.14
CA ALA A 228 -5.72 -0.15 -13.71
C ALA A 228 -7.00 -0.75 -13.13
N LEU A 229 -6.87 -1.60 -12.12
CA LEU A 229 -7.99 -2.16 -11.36
C LEU A 229 -8.10 -1.44 -10.02
N VAL A 230 -9.21 -0.73 -9.80
CA VAL A 230 -9.59 -0.19 -8.49
C VAL A 230 -10.43 -1.23 -7.76
N VAL A 231 -9.99 -1.61 -6.56
CA VAL A 231 -10.65 -2.58 -5.69
C VAL A 231 -11.19 -1.87 -4.46
N GLU A 232 -12.47 -2.03 -4.16
CA GLU A 232 -13.15 -1.41 -3.01
C GLU A 232 -13.88 -2.47 -2.18
N GLY A 233 -13.89 -2.34 -0.86
CA GLY A 233 -14.64 -3.17 0.07
C GLY A 233 -16.10 -2.72 0.10
N GLU A 234 -17.02 -3.66 0.07
CA GLU A 234 -18.47 -3.38 0.07
C GLU A 234 -18.89 -2.52 1.27
N THR A 235 -18.29 -2.75 2.43
CA THR A 235 -18.63 -2.07 3.69
C THR A 235 -17.55 -1.06 4.11
N SER A 236 -16.69 -0.62 3.18
CA SER A 236 -15.67 0.39 3.45
C SER A 236 -16.31 1.70 3.91
N GLU A 237 -15.85 2.20 5.05
CA GLU A 237 -16.27 3.47 5.64
C GLU A 237 -15.92 4.67 4.74
N ASN A 238 -14.91 4.51 3.88
CA ASN A 238 -14.46 5.55 2.96
C ASN A 238 -15.48 5.86 1.86
N LYS A 239 -16.37 4.92 1.52
CA LYS A 239 -17.44 5.12 0.52
C LYS A 239 -18.36 6.31 0.81
N SER A 240 -18.42 6.74 2.07
CA SER A 240 -19.22 7.89 2.48
C SER A 240 -18.67 9.24 1.98
N PHE A 241 -17.39 9.30 1.57
CA PHE A 241 -16.77 10.53 1.08
C PHE A 241 -15.80 10.33 -0.10
N ILE A 242 -15.39 9.11 -0.44
CA ILE A 242 -14.56 8.79 -1.62
C ILE A 242 -15.41 8.03 -2.64
N ASP A 243 -15.40 8.49 -3.90
CA ASP A 243 -16.06 7.80 -5.01
C ASP A 243 -15.03 7.07 -5.89
N LEU A 244 -14.78 5.80 -5.55
CA LEU A 244 -13.82 4.96 -6.27
C LEU A 244 -14.32 4.48 -7.64
N LYS A 245 -15.64 4.49 -7.88
CA LYS A 245 -16.19 4.21 -9.22
C LYS A 245 -15.87 5.36 -10.16
N LYS A 246 -16.03 6.61 -9.70
CA LYS A 246 -15.61 7.80 -10.44
C LYS A 246 -14.09 7.79 -10.68
N ALA A 247 -13.28 7.46 -9.67
CA ALA A 247 -11.84 7.34 -9.84
C ALA A 247 -11.48 6.30 -10.91
N ALA A 248 -12.07 5.10 -10.85
CA ALA A 248 -11.88 4.06 -11.86
C ALA A 248 -12.21 4.56 -13.28
N ALA A 249 -13.29 5.32 -13.45
CA ALA A 249 -13.68 5.89 -14.74
C ALA A 249 -12.73 6.99 -15.26
N CYS A 250 -11.90 7.58 -14.41
CA CYS A 250 -10.89 8.57 -14.82
C CYS A 250 -9.62 7.92 -15.39
N PHE A 251 -9.33 6.65 -15.09
CA PHE A 251 -8.22 5.94 -15.70
C PHE A 251 -8.57 5.52 -17.14
N ARG A 252 -7.65 5.69 -18.08
CA ARG A 252 -7.88 5.36 -19.50
C ARG A 252 -8.33 3.92 -19.73
N ASN A 253 -7.74 2.99 -18.97
CA ASN A 253 -8.03 1.56 -18.99
C ASN A 253 -8.47 1.09 -17.59
N GLY A 254 -9.33 1.88 -16.94
CA GLY A 254 -9.81 1.64 -15.60
C GLY A 254 -10.86 0.54 -15.49
N GLN A 255 -10.74 -0.27 -14.46
CA GLN A 255 -11.74 -1.26 -14.04
C GLN A 255 -12.05 -1.04 -12.56
N TYR A 256 -13.28 -1.33 -12.16
CA TYR A 256 -13.71 -1.29 -10.76
C TYR A 256 -14.18 -2.68 -10.34
N ARG A 257 -13.76 -3.12 -9.16
CA ARG A 257 -14.26 -4.34 -8.53
C ARG A 257 -14.54 -4.11 -7.06
N GLU A 258 -15.69 -4.60 -6.62
CA GLU A 258 -16.07 -4.60 -5.22
C GLU A 258 -15.84 -5.99 -4.60
N ILE A 259 -15.29 -6.06 -3.39
CA ILE A 259 -15.18 -7.28 -2.59
C ILE A 259 -16.23 -7.25 -1.49
N LYS A 260 -17.07 -8.29 -1.45
CA LYS A 260 -18.24 -8.38 -0.56
C LYS A 260 -17.84 -8.61 0.90
N GLY A 261 -18.57 -8.00 1.83
CA GLY A 261 -18.43 -8.18 3.28
C GLY A 261 -17.03 -7.90 3.83
N THR A 262 -16.38 -6.83 3.37
CA THR A 262 -15.09 -6.34 3.89
C THR A 262 -15.06 -4.81 3.83
N GLY A 263 -14.36 -4.20 4.79
CA GLY A 263 -14.15 -2.76 4.88
C GLY A 263 -12.89 -2.29 4.15
N HIS A 264 -12.28 -1.23 4.68
CA HIS A 264 -11.10 -0.61 4.08
C HIS A 264 -9.83 -1.49 4.10
N LEU A 265 -9.72 -2.42 5.05
CA LEU A 265 -8.49 -3.18 5.35
C LEU A 265 -8.46 -4.54 4.63
N ILE A 266 -8.87 -4.56 3.37
CA ILE A 266 -9.04 -5.78 2.55
C ILE A 266 -7.83 -6.73 2.61
N PRO A 267 -6.56 -6.29 2.49
CA PRO A 267 -5.42 -7.21 2.55
C PRO A 267 -5.34 -8.01 3.86
N MET A 268 -5.82 -7.44 4.96
CA MET A 268 -5.81 -8.06 6.28
C MET A 268 -7.12 -8.78 6.60
N GLU A 269 -8.26 -8.33 6.08
CA GLU A 269 -9.58 -8.93 6.33
C GLU A 269 -9.90 -10.10 5.40
N LYS A 270 -9.57 -9.99 4.11
CA LYS A 270 -9.88 -10.98 3.08
C LYS A 270 -8.70 -11.24 2.14
N PRO A 271 -7.54 -11.70 2.67
CA PRO A 271 -6.33 -11.91 1.88
C PRO A 271 -6.53 -12.92 0.73
N LYS A 272 -7.38 -13.93 0.91
CA LYS A 272 -7.63 -14.95 -0.11
C LYS A 272 -8.41 -14.39 -1.30
N GLU A 273 -9.49 -13.67 -1.05
CA GLU A 273 -10.33 -13.05 -2.08
C GLU A 273 -9.56 -11.97 -2.83
N LEU A 274 -8.75 -11.19 -2.11
CA LEU A 274 -7.88 -10.19 -2.74
C LEU A 274 -6.79 -10.85 -3.59
N TYR A 275 -6.17 -11.94 -3.12
CA TYR A 275 -5.22 -12.72 -3.91
C TYR A 275 -5.83 -13.20 -5.23
N GLU A 276 -7.04 -13.79 -5.21
CA GLU A 276 -7.70 -14.25 -6.45
C GLU A 276 -8.02 -13.09 -7.39
N THR A 277 -8.40 -11.94 -6.83
CA THR A 277 -8.66 -10.72 -7.61
C THR A 277 -7.39 -10.21 -8.29
N ILE A 278 -6.28 -10.11 -7.56
CA ILE A 278 -4.98 -9.70 -8.11
C ILE A 278 -4.53 -10.71 -9.18
N ARG A 279 -4.49 -12.00 -8.87
CA ARG A 279 -4.06 -13.06 -9.78
C ARG A 279 -4.85 -13.05 -11.10
N SER A 280 -6.18 -12.95 -11.00
CA SER A 280 -7.06 -12.91 -12.17
C SER A 280 -6.78 -11.69 -13.06
N PHE A 281 -6.58 -10.51 -12.47
CA PHE A 281 -6.33 -9.29 -13.22
C PHE A 281 -4.93 -9.25 -13.84
N LEU A 282 -3.91 -9.74 -13.13
CA LEU A 282 -2.54 -9.79 -13.65
C LEU A 282 -2.42 -10.82 -14.80
N GLY A 283 -3.01 -12.02 -14.64
CA GLY A 283 -2.93 -13.10 -15.62
C GLY A 283 -3.75 -12.93 -16.91
N SER A 284 -4.69 -11.98 -16.97
CA SER A 284 -5.62 -11.83 -18.11
C SER A 284 -5.00 -11.34 -19.44
N ALA A 285 -3.69 -11.09 -19.52
CA ALA A 285 -3.05 -10.49 -20.70
C ALA A 285 -2.43 -11.48 -21.72
N GLU A 286 -2.36 -12.79 -21.43
CA GLU A 286 -1.77 -13.75 -22.38
C GLU A 286 -2.72 -14.19 -23.51
N ALA A 287 -4.03 -13.92 -23.41
CA ALA A 287 -5.01 -14.39 -24.39
C ALA A 287 -5.22 -13.46 -25.60
N SER A 288 -4.56 -12.29 -25.65
CA SER A 288 -4.84 -11.25 -26.67
C SER A 288 -3.78 -11.13 -27.77
N SER A 289 -2.68 -11.89 -27.73
CA SER A 289 -1.56 -11.79 -28.68
C SER A 289 -1.39 -12.99 -29.63
N SER A 290 -2.32 -13.95 -29.65
CA SER A 290 -2.27 -15.11 -30.55
C SER A 290 -3.43 -15.14 -31.56
N GLY A 291 -3.57 -14.06 -32.34
CA GLY A 291 -4.61 -13.96 -33.38
C GLY A 291 -4.12 -13.17 -34.58
N GLY A 292 -3.30 -13.80 -35.44
CA GLY A 292 -2.80 -13.12 -36.63
C GLY A 292 -1.90 -13.94 -37.53
N THR A 293 -2.32 -15.14 -37.95
CA THR A 293 -1.78 -15.76 -39.18
C THR A 293 -2.92 -15.96 -40.15
N ILE A 294 -3.08 -15.00 -41.07
CA ILE A 294 -3.87 -15.18 -42.29
C ILE A 294 -2.91 -15.80 -43.30
N GLN A 295 -3.10 -17.08 -43.62
CA GLN A 295 -2.55 -17.67 -44.86
C GLN A 295 -3.60 -17.51 -45.97
N ARG A 296 -3.17 -16.88 -47.06
CA ARG A 296 -3.69 -17.14 -48.40
C ARG A 296 -2.66 -17.97 -49.15
#